data_AF-T1CY60-F1
#
_entry.id   AF-T1CY60-F1
#
_cell.length_a   1.000
_cell.length_b   1.000
_cell.length_c   1.000
_cell.angle_alpha   90.00
_cell.angle_beta   90.00
_cell.angle_gamma   90.00
#
_symmetry.space_group_name_H-M   'P 1'
#
loop_
_entity.id
_entity.type
_entity.pdbx_description
1 polymer ?
#
loop_
_entity_poly.entity_id
_entity_poly.type
_entity_poly.pdbx_seq_one_letter_code
_entity_poly.pdbx_strand_id
1 'polypeptide(L)' 'MTPSEVPKFVVPGEYIGAAEEFVPGPGTYEHGGRIFSSLVGIPTIDPSDRTVRV' A
#
# COMPACT_ATOMS: atom_id res chain seq x y z
N MET A 1 6.64 -24.26 3.41
CA MET A 1 5.99 -23.31 2.50
C MET A 1 4.98 -22.57 3.36
N THR A 2 5.39 -21.43 3.92
CA THR A 2 4.47 -20.54 4.65
C THR A 2 3.39 -20.09 3.68
N PRO A 3 2.11 -20.00 4.09
CA PRO A 3 1.06 -19.52 3.20
C PRO A 3 1.49 -18.14 2.70
N SER A 4 1.78 -18.05 1.41
CA SER A 4 2.06 -16.80 0.72
C SER A 4 0.96 -15.82 1.11
N GLU A 5 1.36 -14.73 1.74
CA GLU A 5 0.48 -13.63 2.12
C GLU A 5 -0.32 -13.26 0.87
N VAL A 6 -1.59 -13.67 0.84
CA VAL A 6 -2.48 -13.35 -0.28
C VAL A 6 -2.56 -11.83 -0.30
N PRO A 7 -2.18 -11.20 -1.42
CA PRO A 7 -2.06 -9.76 -1.43
C PRO A 7 -3.45 -9.17 -1.17
N LYS A 8 -3.53 -8.36 -0.11
CA LYS A 8 -4.79 -7.94 0.49
C LYS A 8 -5.52 -7.00 -0.46
N PHE A 9 -6.73 -7.35 -0.87
CA PHE A 9 -7.62 -6.42 -1.58
C PHE A 9 -8.00 -5.26 -0.66
N VAL A 10 -7.90 -4.03 -1.14
CA VAL A 10 -8.17 -2.80 -0.40
C VAL A 10 -9.22 -1.94 -1.11
N VAL A 11 -9.92 -1.12 -0.33
CA VAL A 11 -10.84 -0.07 -0.82
C VAL A 11 -10.35 1.35 -0.43
N PRO A 12 -10.89 2.42 -1.03
CA PRO A 12 -10.50 3.78 -0.68
C PRO A 12 -10.68 4.06 0.82
N GLY A 13 -9.62 4.59 1.45
CA GLY A 13 -9.56 4.86 2.90
C GLY A 13 -8.99 3.70 3.72
N GLU A 14 -8.74 2.52 3.15
CA GLU A 14 -8.06 1.45 3.87
C GLU A 14 -6.57 1.74 4.05
N TYR A 15 -6.09 1.40 5.24
CA TYR A 15 -4.67 1.47 5.58
C TYR A 15 -3.86 0.41 4.83
N ILE A 16 -2.73 0.84 4.26
CA ILE A 16 -1.78 -0.03 3.55
C ILE A 16 -0.49 -0.19 4.36
N GLY A 17 0.09 0.90 4.87
CA GLY A 17 1.39 0.86 5.55
C GLY A 17 1.82 2.19 6.14
N ALA A 18 2.94 2.19 6.87
CA ALA A 18 3.52 3.40 7.45
C ALA A 18 4.40 4.14 6.42
N ALA A 19 4.35 5.47 6.41
CA ALA A 19 5.18 6.29 5.53
C ALA A 19 6.67 6.27 5.92
N GLU A 20 7.00 5.74 7.10
CA GLU A 20 8.37 5.47 7.53
C GLU A 20 9.00 4.29 6.79
N GLU A 21 8.16 3.37 6.30
CA GLU A 21 8.60 2.14 5.63
C GLU A 21 8.42 2.20 4.12
N PHE A 22 7.41 2.94 3.65
CA PHE A 22 6.94 2.95 2.28
C PHE A 22 6.77 4.36 1.73
N VAL A 23 6.83 4.47 0.41
CA VAL A 23 6.59 5.74 -0.30
C VAL A 23 5.19 5.70 -0.94
N PRO A 24 4.33 6.70 -0.74
CA PRO A 24 3.02 6.73 -1.39
C PRO A 24 3.18 6.96 -2.90
N GLY A 25 2.62 6.05 -3.70
CA GLY A 25 2.56 6.14 -5.16
C GLY A 25 1.13 6.31 -5.68
N PRO A 26 0.95 6.20 -7.01
CA PRO A 26 -0.36 6.22 -7.64
C PRO A 26 -1.37 5.27 -6.97
N GLY A 27 -2.60 5.75 -6.79
CA GLY A 27 -3.65 4.98 -6.12
C GLY A 27 -3.56 4.97 -4.60
N THR A 28 -2.61 5.72 -4.01
CA THR A 28 -2.48 5.88 -2.55
C THR A 28 -2.33 7.35 -2.16
N TYR A 29 -2.51 7.64 -0.88
CA TYR A 29 -2.23 8.94 -0.29
C TYR A 29 -1.68 8.78 1.12
N GLU A 30 -0.92 9.77 1.58
CA GLU A 30 -0.41 9.82 2.95
C GLU A 30 -1.27 10.76 3.81
N HIS A 31 -1.56 10.32 5.03
CA HIS A 31 -2.23 11.14 6.03
C HIS A 31 -1.70 10.79 7.43
N GLY A 32 -1.01 11.74 8.05
CA GLY A 32 -0.50 11.59 9.41
C GLY A 32 0.54 10.47 9.54
N GLY A 33 1.45 10.34 8.56
CA GLY A 33 2.49 9.31 8.55
C GLY A 33 2.00 7.91 8.18
N ARG A 34 0.76 7.77 7.74
CA ARG A 34 0.16 6.51 7.30
C ARG A 34 -0.29 6.61 5.85
N ILE A 35 -0.07 5.54 5.10
CA ILE A 35 -0.45 5.44 3.69
C ILE A 35 -1.77 4.68 3.61
N PHE A 36 -2.69 5.25 2.84
CA PHE A 36 -4.02 4.74 2.61
C PHE A 36 -4.28 4.56 1.12
N SER A 37 -5.17 3.65 0.77
CA SER A 37 -5.64 3.50 -0.60
C SER A 37 -6.57 4.65 -0.99
N SER A 38 -6.45 5.17 -2.21
CA SER A 38 -7.46 6.00 -2.85
C SER A 38 -8.31 5.23 -3.87
N LEU A 39 -7.97 3.98 -4.17
CA LEU A 39 -8.62 3.14 -5.18
C LEU A 39 -9.05 1.79 -4.63
N VAL A 40 -9.85 1.07 -5.40
CA VAL A 40 -10.20 -0.32 -5.13
C VAL A 40 -9.22 -1.21 -5.90
N GLY A 41 -8.50 -2.12 -5.22
CA GLY A 41 -7.50 -2.94 -5.89
C GLY A 41 -6.64 -3.78 -4.96
N ILE A 42 -5.57 -4.35 -5.50
CA ILE A 42 -4.57 -5.09 -4.73
C ILE A 42 -3.29 -4.25 -4.74
N PRO A 43 -2.81 -3.75 -3.60
CA PRO A 43 -1.61 -2.94 -3.54
C PRO A 43 -0.39 -3.77 -3.95
N THR A 44 0.54 -3.13 -4.64
CA THR A 44 1.85 -3.67 -5.00
C THR A 44 2.95 -2.76 -4.50
N ILE A 45 4.10 -3.34 -4.17
CA ILE A 45 5.26 -2.63 -3.62
C ILE A 45 6.40 -2.79 -4.62
N ASP A 46 6.97 -1.67 -5.07
CA ASP A 46 8.22 -1.70 -5.83
C ASP A 46 9.39 -2.00 -4.88
N PRO A 47 10.11 -3.12 -5.04
CA PRO A 47 11.20 -3.47 -4.14
C PRO A 47 12.42 -2.54 -4.24
N SER A 48 12.52 -1.75 -5.32
CA SER A 48 13.68 -0.89 -5.59
C SER A 48 13.66 0.38 -4.74
N ASP A 49 12.47 0.96 -4.56
CA ASP A 49 12.28 2.25 -3.89
C ASP A 49 11.18 2.22 -2.80
N ARG A 50 10.53 1.07 -2.61
CA ARG A 50 9.44 0.86 -1.65
C ARG A 50 8.17 1.68 -1.93
N THR A 51 7.98 2.15 -3.16
CA THR A 51 6.72 2.79 -3.57
C THR A 51 5.58 1.79 -3.54
N VAL A 52 4.51 2.16 -2.85
CA VAL A 52 3.25 1.43 -2.81
C VAL A 52 2.30 2.02 -3.83
N ARG A 53 1.67 1.16 -4.63
CA ARG A 53 0.65 1.55 -5.61
C ARG A 53 -0.55 0.63 -5.52
N VAL A 54 -1.74 1.17 -5.72
CA VAL A 54 -3.00 0.42 -5.81
C VAL A 54 -3.55 0.51 -7.23
#